data_AF-A0A9P1EAT0-F1
#
_entry.id   AF-A0A9P1EAT0-F1
#
_cell.length_a   1.000
_cell.length_b   1.000
_cell.length_c   1.000
_cell.angle_alpha   90.00
_cell.angle_beta   90.00
_cell.angle_gamma   90.00
#
_symmetry.space_group_name_H-M   'P 1'
#
loop_
_entity.id
_entity.type
_entity.pdbx_description
1 polymer ?
#
loop_
_entity_poly.entity_id
_entity_poly.type
_entity_poly.pdbx_seq_one_letter_code
_entity_poly.pdbx_strand_id
1 'polypeptide(L)'
;MNKLQALRQLRIRATQTAFTYLGSLNSTRAKHSQSHGSNSMQFSTLNVEEISGSLPAEVSNLVQGKWVKSSGYSTILDPLNGESFIKVAEVQEAELQPFVESMINCPKHGLHNPFKAPERYLMLGDISAKAAHMLSLPEVSDFFTRLIQRVAPKSYQQALGEVVVTQKFLENFSGDQVRFLARSFGVPGNYLGQISHGFRWPYGPVAIVTPFNFPLEIPVLQLMGALYMGNKPVLKVDSKVCIVMEQMLRLLHDCGLPLEDVDFLNSDGETMNKLLLEGNHA
;
A
#
# COMPACT_ATOMS: atom_id res chain seq x y z
N MET A 1 -10.83 53.12 -39.09
CA MET A 1 -12.03 52.93 -38.25
C MET A 1 -12.67 51.54 -38.43
N ASN A 2 -11.89 50.44 -38.52
CA ASN A 2 -12.44 49.10 -38.86
C ASN A 2 -11.82 47.88 -38.12
N LYS A 3 -10.94 48.06 -37.12
CA LYS A 3 -10.38 46.94 -36.33
C LYS A 3 -11.00 46.76 -34.94
N LEU A 4 -11.54 47.82 -34.32
CA LEU A 4 -12.18 47.73 -32.99
C LEU A 4 -13.59 47.11 -33.02
N GLN A 5 -14.34 47.26 -34.12
CA GLN A 5 -15.68 46.67 -34.24
C GLN A 5 -15.64 45.14 -34.43
N ALA A 6 -14.62 44.62 -35.13
CA ALA A 6 -14.42 43.18 -35.33
C ALA A 6 -14.10 42.45 -34.02
N LEU A 7 -13.29 43.05 -33.14
CA LEU A 7 -12.95 42.49 -31.83
C LEU A 7 -14.15 42.48 -30.85
N ARG A 8 -15.07 43.45 -30.97
CA ARG A 8 -16.31 43.47 -30.17
C ARG A 8 -17.29 42.37 -30.57
N GLN A 9 -17.41 42.03 -31.86
CA GLN A 9 -18.31 40.96 -32.30
C GLN A 9 -17.81 39.55 -31.95
N LEU A 10 -16.49 39.32 -31.95
CA LEU A 10 -15.89 38.04 -31.54
C LEU A 10 -16.11 37.74 -30.05
N ARG A 11 -16.08 38.75 -29.19
CA ARG A 11 -16.29 38.60 -27.74
C ARG A 11 -17.74 38.27 -27.38
N ILE A 12 -18.71 38.75 -28.16
CA ILE A 12 -20.15 38.50 -27.97
C ILE A 12 -20.52 37.08 -28.43
N ARG A 13 -19.93 36.57 -29.52
CA ARG A 13 -20.15 35.19 -29.97
C ARG A 13 -19.58 34.15 -29.00
N ALA A 14 -18.43 34.41 -28.39
CA ALA A 14 -17.84 33.50 -27.40
C ALA A 14 -18.66 33.39 -26.10
N THR A 15 -19.39 34.45 -25.71
CA THR A 15 -20.23 34.45 -24.51
C THR A 15 -21.60 33.80 -24.74
N GLN A 16 -22.15 33.84 -25.96
CA GLN A 16 -23.41 33.16 -26.28
C GLN A 16 -23.26 31.63 -26.39
N THR A 17 -22.14 31.12 -26.93
CA THR A 17 -21.89 29.67 -27.02
C THR A 17 -21.58 29.02 -25.66
N ALA A 18 -21.04 29.78 -24.70
CA ALA A 18 -20.79 29.29 -23.34
C ALA A 18 -22.07 29.15 -22.50
N PHE A 19 -23.10 29.97 -22.77
CA PHE A 19 -24.37 29.93 -22.04
C PHE A 19 -25.32 28.83 -22.51
N THR A 20 -25.20 28.33 -23.75
CA THR A 20 -26.01 27.20 -24.25
C THR A 20 -25.48 25.84 -23.81
N TYR A 21 -24.22 25.73 -23.37
CA TYR A 21 -23.63 24.47 -22.90
C TYR A 21 -23.84 24.20 -21.39
N LEU A 22 -24.21 25.24 -20.62
CA LEU A 22 -24.48 25.13 -19.18
C LEU A 22 -25.97 24.94 -18.86
N GLY A 23 -26.86 25.01 -19.86
CA GLY A 23 -28.31 24.90 -19.70
C GLY A 23 -28.91 23.50 -19.87
N SER A 24 -28.13 22.48 -20.25
CA SER A 24 -28.65 21.14 -20.59
C SER A 24 -28.26 20.02 -19.61
N LEU A 25 -27.76 20.34 -18.42
CA LEU A 25 -27.32 19.34 -17.43
C LEU A 25 -28.21 19.22 -16.17
N ASN A 26 -29.34 19.92 -16.12
CA ASN A 26 -30.28 19.82 -15.00
C ASN A 26 -31.62 19.21 -15.45
N SER A 27 -31.65 17.89 -15.64
CA SER A 27 -32.89 17.11 -15.55
C SER A 27 -32.60 15.61 -15.47
N THR A 28 -32.35 15.11 -14.26
CA THR A 28 -32.70 13.74 -13.84
C THR A 28 -32.62 13.67 -12.32
N ARG A 29 -33.66 14.15 -11.65
CA ARG A 29 -33.89 13.91 -10.23
C ARG A 29 -34.39 12.47 -10.06
N ALA A 30 -33.47 11.51 -10.07
CA ALA A 30 -33.77 10.13 -9.70
C ALA A 30 -33.91 10.07 -8.17
N LYS A 31 -35.13 9.77 -7.71
CA LYS A 31 -35.40 9.39 -6.31
C LYS A 31 -34.75 8.02 -6.07
N HIS A 32 -33.55 7.98 -5.50
CA HIS A 32 -33.03 6.77 -4.89
C HIS A 32 -33.47 6.72 -3.43
N SER A 33 -34.45 5.86 -3.15
CA SER A 33 -34.65 5.30 -1.82
C SER A 33 -33.39 4.51 -1.47
N GLN A 34 -32.63 4.96 -0.48
CA GLN A 34 -31.54 4.17 0.07
C GLN A 34 -32.14 3.02 0.89
N SER A 35 -32.21 1.84 0.27
CA SER A 35 -32.20 0.59 1.00
C SER A 35 -30.77 0.37 1.51
N HIS A 36 -30.61 0.16 2.82
CA HIS A 36 -29.36 -0.32 3.40
C HIS A 36 -29.02 -1.72 2.86
N GLY A 37 -28.32 -1.77 1.74
CA GLY A 37 -27.58 -2.94 1.28
C GLY A 37 -26.13 -2.79 1.71
N SER A 38 -25.57 -3.81 2.34
CA SER A 38 -24.16 -3.87 2.75
C SER A 38 -23.24 -3.67 1.54
N ASN A 39 -22.64 -2.50 1.40
CA ASN A 39 -21.49 -2.31 0.53
C ASN A 39 -20.31 -3.04 1.18
N SER A 40 -20.09 -4.29 0.81
CA SER A 40 -18.85 -4.99 1.15
C SER A 40 -17.68 -4.20 0.56
N MET A 41 -16.72 -3.78 1.41
CA MET A 41 -15.49 -3.16 0.93
C MET A 41 -14.79 -4.13 -0.04
N GLN A 42 -14.56 -3.68 -1.28
CA GLN A 42 -14.12 -4.54 -2.39
C GLN A 42 -12.79 -5.27 -2.11
N PHE A 43 -11.88 -4.64 -1.35
CA PHE A 43 -10.58 -5.21 -1.02
C PHE A 43 -10.62 -6.26 0.11
N SER A 44 -11.66 -6.24 0.95
CA SER A 44 -11.64 -6.99 2.20
C SER A 44 -12.10 -8.43 2.01
N THR A 45 -11.44 -9.35 2.69
CA THR A 45 -11.82 -10.78 2.72
C THR A 45 -12.60 -11.17 3.98
N LEU A 46 -12.92 -10.21 4.86
CA LEU A 46 -13.52 -10.49 6.16
C LEU A 46 -14.49 -9.39 6.61
N ASN A 47 -15.33 -9.73 7.59
CA ASN A 47 -16.09 -8.76 8.36
C ASN A 47 -15.55 -8.73 9.80
N VAL A 48 -15.02 -7.59 10.24
CA VAL A 48 -14.30 -7.44 11.52
C VAL A 48 -15.17 -7.80 12.72
N GLU A 49 -16.46 -7.45 12.67
CA GLU A 49 -17.41 -7.68 13.77
C GLU A 49 -17.82 -9.16 13.89
N GLU A 50 -17.63 -9.94 12.82
CA GLU A 50 -18.02 -11.36 12.80
C GLU A 50 -16.88 -12.30 13.20
N ILE A 51 -15.62 -11.83 13.18
CA ILE A 51 -14.46 -12.65 13.58
C ILE A 51 -14.64 -13.10 15.03
N SER A 52 -14.65 -14.41 15.25
CA SER A 52 -14.90 -15.02 16.57
C SER A 52 -14.42 -16.47 16.60
N GLY A 53 -14.50 -17.15 17.75
CA GLY A 53 -14.18 -18.59 17.82
C GLY A 53 -15.10 -19.46 16.93
N SER A 54 -16.35 -19.06 16.72
CA SER A 54 -17.30 -19.79 15.87
C SER A 54 -17.16 -19.47 14.38
N LEU A 55 -16.61 -18.28 14.05
CA LEU A 55 -16.30 -17.86 12.69
C LEU A 55 -14.87 -17.29 12.62
N PRO A 56 -13.85 -18.17 12.64
CA PRO A 56 -12.47 -17.72 12.62
C PRO A 56 -12.06 -17.18 11.25
N ALA A 57 -11.29 -16.09 11.23
CA ALA A 57 -10.70 -15.56 10.00
C ALA A 57 -9.47 -16.38 9.58
N GLU A 58 -9.15 -16.35 8.28
CA GLU A 58 -7.93 -16.97 7.74
C GLU A 58 -7.01 -15.91 7.15
N VAL A 59 -5.72 -16.00 7.46
CA VAL A 59 -4.67 -15.13 6.89
C VAL A 59 -3.83 -15.92 5.89
N SER A 60 -3.68 -15.37 4.69
CA SER A 60 -2.87 -15.96 3.61
C SER A 60 -1.51 -15.27 3.47
N ASN A 61 -0.60 -15.92 2.76
CA ASN A 61 0.69 -15.36 2.34
C ASN A 61 0.57 -14.77 0.92
N LEU A 62 1.48 -13.89 0.53
CA LEU A 62 1.65 -13.40 -0.84
C LEU A 62 3.06 -13.75 -1.31
N VAL A 63 3.19 -14.48 -2.41
CA VAL A 63 4.50 -14.77 -3.00
C VAL A 63 4.41 -14.82 -4.52
N GLN A 64 5.35 -14.18 -5.21
CA GLN A 64 5.40 -14.13 -6.68
C GLN A 64 4.03 -13.73 -7.28
N GLY A 65 3.41 -12.72 -6.66
CA GLY A 65 2.15 -12.14 -7.06
C GLY A 65 0.91 -13.01 -6.86
N LYS A 66 0.98 -14.09 -6.05
CA LYS A 66 -0.17 -14.96 -5.76
C LYS A 66 -0.42 -15.06 -4.26
N TRP A 67 -1.69 -14.92 -3.88
CA TRP A 67 -2.14 -15.25 -2.54
C TRP A 67 -2.12 -16.77 -2.36
N VAL A 68 -1.35 -17.27 -1.39
CA VAL A 68 -1.18 -18.69 -1.14
C VAL A 68 -1.48 -19.04 0.31
N LYS A 69 -2.04 -20.23 0.49
CA LYS A 69 -2.18 -20.89 1.78
C LYS A 69 -0.95 -21.76 2.04
N SER A 70 -0.74 -22.15 3.29
CA SER A 70 0.31 -23.08 3.71
C SER A 70 -0.31 -24.42 4.13
N SER A 71 0.50 -25.46 4.15
CA SER A 71 0.17 -26.74 4.79
C SER A 71 0.03 -26.62 6.32
N GLY A 72 0.71 -25.65 6.94
CA GLY A 72 0.68 -25.38 8.38
C GLY A 72 -0.17 -24.16 8.74
N TYR A 73 -0.85 -24.23 9.89
CA TYR A 73 -1.60 -23.09 10.44
C TYR A 73 -1.24 -22.82 11.89
N SER A 74 -0.96 -21.55 12.19
CA SER A 74 -0.91 -21.02 13.54
C SER A 74 -2.30 -20.60 13.97
N THR A 75 -2.74 -21.03 15.15
CA THR A 75 -4.00 -20.56 15.74
C THR A 75 -3.70 -19.38 16.66
N ILE A 76 -4.31 -18.23 16.37
CA ILE A 76 -4.24 -17.05 17.22
C ILE A 76 -5.48 -17.00 18.09
N LEU A 77 -5.27 -16.74 19.38
CA LEU A 77 -6.34 -16.60 20.36
C LEU A 77 -6.75 -15.13 20.46
N ASP A 78 -8.05 -14.87 20.62
CA ASP A 78 -8.58 -13.54 20.87
C ASP A 78 -8.05 -13.04 22.22
N PRO A 79 -7.33 -11.90 22.27
CA PRO A 79 -6.75 -11.39 23.51
C PRO A 79 -7.76 -11.06 24.62
N LEU A 80 -9.05 -10.91 24.29
CA LEU A 80 -10.09 -10.50 25.23
C LEU A 80 -10.80 -11.67 25.89
N ASN A 81 -10.85 -12.84 25.25
CA ASN A 81 -11.62 -14.00 25.76
C ASN A 81 -10.91 -15.36 25.59
N GLY A 82 -9.80 -15.43 24.86
CA GLY A 82 -9.01 -16.65 24.63
C GLY A 82 -9.55 -17.59 23.55
N GLU A 83 -10.60 -17.23 22.82
CA GLU A 83 -11.15 -18.06 21.74
C GLU A 83 -10.23 -18.10 20.51
N SER A 84 -10.21 -19.24 19.81
CA SER A 84 -9.45 -19.40 18.56
C SER A 84 -10.14 -18.71 17.38
N PHE A 85 -9.88 -17.41 17.19
CA PHE A 85 -10.59 -16.56 16.24
C PHE A 85 -9.86 -16.24 14.93
N ILE A 86 -8.57 -16.56 14.81
CA ILE A 86 -7.79 -16.36 13.58
C ILE A 86 -6.88 -17.56 13.34
N LYS A 87 -6.82 -18.01 12.09
CA LYS A 87 -5.88 -19.02 11.60
C LYS A 87 -4.91 -18.38 10.61
N VAL A 88 -3.62 -18.44 10.88
CA VAL A 88 -2.59 -17.87 10.02
C VAL A 88 -1.89 -18.99 9.27
N ALA A 89 -1.88 -18.94 7.93
CA ALA A 89 -1.12 -19.87 7.10
C ALA A 89 0.38 -19.64 7.33
N GLU A 90 1.00 -20.47 8.17
CA GLU A 90 2.37 -20.27 8.64
C GLU A 90 3.33 -21.09 7.79
N VAL A 91 4.10 -20.41 6.96
CA VAL A 91 5.06 -21.01 6.03
C VAL A 91 6.08 -21.83 6.80
N GLN A 92 6.22 -23.09 6.40
CA GLN A 92 7.21 -24.01 6.92
C GLN A 92 8.50 -23.95 6.07
N GLU A 93 9.60 -24.48 6.59
CA GLU A 93 10.89 -24.47 5.86
C GLU A 93 10.80 -25.05 4.44
N ALA A 94 10.00 -26.09 4.23
CA ALA A 94 9.84 -26.75 2.92
C ALA A 94 9.10 -25.87 1.89
N GLU A 95 8.41 -24.83 2.34
CA GLU A 95 7.61 -23.90 1.52
C GLU A 95 8.30 -22.55 1.32
N LEU A 96 9.55 -22.39 1.79
CA LEU A 96 10.28 -21.12 1.79
C LEU A 96 10.89 -20.78 0.44
N GLN A 97 11.21 -21.79 -0.37
CA GLN A 97 11.93 -21.65 -1.63
C GLN A 97 11.33 -20.62 -2.61
N PRO A 98 9.99 -20.53 -2.80
CA PRO A 98 9.40 -19.49 -3.64
C PRO A 98 9.69 -18.05 -3.19
N PHE A 99 9.82 -17.83 -1.87
CA PHE A 99 10.17 -16.50 -1.33
C PHE A 99 11.63 -16.17 -1.59
N VAL A 100 12.52 -17.14 -1.41
CA VAL A 100 13.95 -16.99 -1.76
C VAL A 100 14.07 -16.63 -3.24
N GLU A 101 13.48 -17.41 -4.14
CA GLU A 101 13.52 -17.14 -5.59
C GLU A 101 12.97 -15.76 -5.93
N SER A 102 11.85 -15.36 -5.31
CA SER A 102 11.24 -14.05 -5.49
C SER A 102 12.17 -12.90 -5.08
N MET A 103 12.91 -13.05 -3.98
CA MET A 103 13.94 -12.10 -3.55
C MET A 103 15.08 -12.02 -4.55
N ILE A 104 15.66 -13.16 -4.94
CA ILE A 104 16.82 -13.25 -5.85
C ILE A 104 16.51 -12.62 -7.21
N ASN A 105 15.26 -12.71 -7.66
CA ASN A 105 14.81 -12.09 -8.90
C ASN A 105 14.86 -10.55 -8.89
N CYS A 106 15.00 -9.91 -7.73
CA CYS A 106 15.29 -8.48 -7.65
C CYS A 106 16.81 -8.23 -7.71
N PRO A 107 17.33 -7.58 -8.77
CA PRO A 107 18.75 -7.28 -8.85
C PRO A 107 19.14 -6.15 -7.88
N LYS A 108 20.43 -6.06 -7.53
CA LYS A 108 21.00 -5.04 -6.62
C LYS A 108 20.80 -3.59 -7.07
N HIS A 109 20.46 -3.37 -8.35
CA HIS A 109 20.08 -2.06 -8.87
C HIS A 109 18.57 -1.78 -8.77
N GLY A 110 17.83 -2.58 -8.00
CA GLY A 110 16.41 -2.42 -7.68
C GLY A 110 15.46 -2.79 -8.81
N LEU A 111 14.16 -2.67 -8.52
CA LEU A 111 13.07 -2.69 -9.50
C LEU A 111 13.14 -1.45 -10.40
N HIS A 112 13.38 -0.29 -9.79
CA HIS A 112 13.66 0.99 -10.45
C HIS A 112 14.78 1.74 -9.71
N ASN A 113 15.38 2.71 -10.39
CA ASN A 113 16.36 3.63 -9.84
C ASN A 113 16.33 4.93 -10.66
N PRO A 114 17.13 5.97 -10.33
CA PRO A 114 17.08 7.24 -11.05
C PRO A 114 17.30 7.15 -12.58
N PHE A 115 17.88 6.07 -13.07
CA PHE A 115 18.17 5.84 -14.49
C PHE A 115 17.38 4.67 -15.11
N LYS A 116 16.65 3.89 -14.31
CA LYS A 116 15.97 2.68 -14.75
C LYS A 116 14.53 2.68 -14.26
N ALA A 117 13.58 2.58 -15.18
CA ALA A 117 12.14 2.60 -14.90
C ALA A 117 11.70 3.77 -13.99
N PRO A 118 12.14 5.03 -14.24
CA PRO A 118 11.84 6.17 -13.38
C PRO A 118 10.33 6.51 -13.33
N GLU A 119 9.53 6.04 -14.29
CA GLU A 119 8.08 6.12 -14.26
C GLU A 119 7.46 5.46 -13.02
N ARG A 120 8.15 4.48 -12.41
CA ARG A 120 7.71 3.81 -11.19
C ARG A 120 7.66 4.73 -9.97
N TYR A 121 8.47 5.80 -9.94
CA TYR A 121 8.34 6.82 -8.90
C TYR A 121 6.97 7.52 -8.96
N LEU A 122 6.48 7.82 -10.17
CA LEU A 122 5.16 8.45 -10.35
C LEU A 122 4.03 7.47 -10.07
N MET A 123 4.16 6.22 -10.54
CA MET A 123 3.21 5.14 -10.25
C MET A 123 3.00 4.97 -8.74
N LEU A 124 4.10 4.95 -7.97
CA LEU A 124 4.02 4.84 -6.51
C LEU A 124 3.41 6.08 -5.87
N GLY A 125 3.63 7.28 -6.43
CA GLY A 125 2.93 8.50 -6.00
C GLY A 125 1.42 8.44 -6.25
N ASP A 126 0.99 7.85 -7.36
CA ASP A 126 -0.44 7.64 -7.68
C ASP A 126 -1.08 6.58 -6.75
N ILE A 127 -0.36 5.50 -6.45
CA ILE A 127 -0.78 4.48 -5.49
C ILE A 127 -0.96 5.11 -4.10
N SER A 128 -0.02 5.94 -3.65
CA SER A 128 -0.09 6.61 -2.36
C SER A 128 -1.25 7.58 -2.28
N ALA A 129 -1.54 8.33 -3.36
CA ALA A 129 -2.71 9.20 -3.42
C ALA A 129 -4.03 8.42 -3.29
N LYS A 130 -4.16 7.31 -4.02
CA LYS A 130 -5.36 6.45 -3.95
C LYS A 130 -5.51 5.79 -2.59
N ALA A 131 -4.43 5.23 -2.04
CA ALA A 131 -4.47 4.56 -0.74
C ALA A 131 -4.74 5.55 0.41
N ALA A 132 -4.18 6.75 0.36
CA ALA A 132 -4.50 7.83 1.29
C ALA A 132 -5.97 8.24 1.23
N HIS A 133 -6.55 8.33 0.03
CA HIS A 133 -7.97 8.58 -0.15
C HIS A 133 -8.81 7.44 0.42
N MET A 134 -8.49 6.18 0.12
CA MET A 134 -9.21 5.02 0.64
C MET A 134 -9.21 4.99 2.17
N LEU A 135 -8.05 5.20 2.82
CA LEU A 135 -7.97 5.26 4.29
C LEU A 135 -8.69 6.47 4.90
N SER A 136 -8.98 7.52 4.11
CA SER A 136 -9.78 8.67 4.56
C SER A 136 -11.28 8.41 4.57
N LEU A 137 -11.75 7.36 3.88
CA LEU A 137 -13.15 6.98 3.87
C LEU A 137 -13.56 6.47 5.27
N PRO A 138 -14.65 6.99 5.88
CA PRO A 138 -15.04 6.64 7.23
C PRO A 138 -15.16 5.13 7.47
N GLU A 139 -15.75 4.40 6.52
CA GLU A 139 -15.95 2.96 6.59
C GLU A 139 -14.64 2.16 6.56
N VAL A 140 -13.67 2.59 5.74
CA VAL A 140 -12.35 1.95 5.65
C VAL A 140 -11.51 2.27 6.87
N SER A 141 -11.57 3.53 7.34
CA SER A 141 -10.89 3.98 8.55
C SER A 141 -11.39 3.23 9.79
N ASP A 142 -12.71 3.10 9.94
CA ASP A 142 -13.34 2.35 11.02
C ASP A 142 -13.02 0.85 10.94
N PHE A 143 -13.03 0.27 9.73
CA PHE A 143 -12.63 -1.11 9.51
C PHE A 143 -11.22 -1.40 10.04
N PHE A 144 -10.20 -0.63 9.61
CA PHE A 144 -8.84 -0.84 10.08
C PHE A 144 -8.71 -0.54 11.56
N THR A 145 -9.37 0.50 12.06
CA THR A 145 -9.36 0.85 13.49
C THR A 145 -9.86 -0.32 14.34
N ARG A 146 -11.02 -0.89 14.00
CA ARG A 146 -11.59 -2.03 14.72
C ARG A 146 -10.76 -3.29 14.57
N LEU A 147 -10.25 -3.56 13.37
CA LEU A 147 -9.40 -4.73 13.13
C LEU A 147 -8.12 -4.67 13.97
N ILE A 148 -7.49 -3.48 14.06
CA ILE A 148 -6.37 -3.24 14.96
C ILE A 148 -6.76 -3.54 16.41
N GLN A 149 -7.91 -3.06 16.89
CA GLN A 149 -8.35 -3.32 18.27
C GLN A 149 -8.56 -4.81 18.56
N ARG A 150 -9.05 -5.59 17.58
CA ARG A 150 -9.27 -7.03 17.74
C ARG A 150 -7.98 -7.81 17.98
N VAL A 151 -6.88 -7.42 17.33
CA VAL A 151 -5.60 -8.15 17.40
C VAL A 151 -4.54 -7.50 18.30
N ALA A 152 -4.61 -6.19 18.48
CA ALA A 152 -3.73 -5.40 19.33
C ALA A 152 -4.57 -4.49 20.25
N PRO A 153 -5.13 -5.04 21.35
CA PRO A 153 -6.09 -4.33 22.19
C PRO A 153 -5.57 -2.99 22.66
N LYS A 154 -6.20 -1.93 22.17
CA LYS A 154 -5.95 -0.52 22.50
C LYS A 154 -7.26 0.25 22.37
N SER A 155 -7.31 1.48 22.89
CA SER A 155 -8.52 2.29 22.74
C SER A 155 -8.80 2.59 21.26
N TYR A 156 -10.07 2.84 20.92
CA TYR A 156 -10.46 3.19 19.55
C TYR A 156 -9.65 4.38 19.05
N GLN A 157 -9.46 5.41 19.89
CA GLN A 157 -8.68 6.60 19.56
C GLN A 157 -7.20 6.30 19.29
N GLN A 158 -6.61 5.34 20.01
CA GLN A 158 -5.22 4.92 19.75
C GLN A 158 -5.11 4.15 18.43
N ALA A 159 -6.05 3.24 18.16
CA ALA A 159 -6.09 2.51 16.89
C ALA A 159 -6.39 3.44 15.69
N LEU A 160 -7.32 4.38 15.85
CA LEU A 160 -7.63 5.39 14.84
C LEU A 160 -6.43 6.29 14.59
N GLY A 161 -5.70 6.66 15.63
CA GLY A 161 -4.45 7.43 15.50
C GLY A 161 -3.46 6.75 14.55
N GLU A 162 -3.30 5.44 14.68
CA GLU A 162 -2.43 4.63 13.80
C GLU A 162 -2.89 4.67 12.33
N VAL A 163 -4.20 4.59 12.09
CA VAL A 163 -4.78 4.72 10.74
C VAL A 163 -4.54 6.13 10.19
N VAL A 164 -4.76 7.17 10.99
CA VAL A 164 -4.58 8.57 10.60
C VAL A 164 -3.12 8.87 10.28
N VAL A 165 -2.16 8.39 11.08
CA VAL A 165 -0.73 8.56 10.79
C VAL A 165 -0.37 7.89 9.47
N THR A 166 -0.84 6.66 9.26
CA THR A 166 -0.62 5.91 7.99
C THR A 166 -1.21 6.67 6.80
N GLN A 167 -2.45 7.16 6.95
CA GLN A 167 -3.16 7.94 5.94
C GLN A 167 -2.41 9.24 5.58
N LYS A 168 -1.96 10.01 6.57
CA LYS A 168 -1.18 11.24 6.38
C LYS A 168 0.21 10.97 5.80
N PHE A 169 0.86 9.88 6.18
CA PHE A 169 2.11 9.45 5.57
C PHE A 169 1.94 9.21 4.06
N LEU A 170 0.89 8.52 3.64
CA LEU A 170 0.62 8.27 2.21
C LEU A 170 0.29 9.58 1.46
N GLU A 171 -0.43 10.52 2.08
CA GLU A 171 -0.67 11.86 1.50
C GLU A 171 0.66 12.60 1.22
N ASN A 172 1.62 12.53 2.15
CA ASN A 172 2.92 13.19 1.99
C ASN A 172 3.73 12.67 0.80
N PHE A 173 3.46 11.46 0.33
CA PHE A 173 4.14 10.83 -0.79
C PHE A 173 3.28 10.73 -2.05
N SER A 174 2.24 11.55 -2.17
CA SER A 174 1.42 11.63 -3.37
C SER A 174 2.09 12.43 -4.50
N GLY A 175 1.70 12.14 -5.76
CA GLY A 175 2.21 12.86 -6.94
C GLY A 175 3.72 12.73 -7.10
N ASP A 176 4.41 13.86 -7.23
CA ASP A 176 5.87 13.88 -7.49
C ASP A 176 6.74 13.65 -6.24
N GLN A 177 6.15 13.48 -5.06
CA GLN A 177 6.89 13.40 -3.81
C GLN A 177 7.77 12.15 -3.72
N VAL A 178 7.31 11.01 -4.27
CA VAL A 178 8.16 9.82 -4.39
C VAL A 178 9.33 10.09 -5.35
N ARG A 179 9.11 10.80 -6.46
CA ARG A 179 10.19 11.21 -7.38
C ARG A 179 11.19 12.13 -6.69
N PHE A 180 10.74 12.99 -5.77
CA PHE A 180 11.62 13.88 -5.01
C PHE A 180 12.51 13.15 -3.99
N LEU A 181 12.11 11.96 -3.51
CA LEU A 181 13.00 11.11 -2.71
C LEU A 181 14.25 10.66 -3.49
N ALA A 182 14.14 10.53 -4.81
CA ALA A 182 15.23 10.14 -5.70
C ALA A 182 16.08 11.33 -6.19
N ARG A 183 15.88 12.53 -5.64
CA ARG A 183 16.65 13.72 -6.00
C ARG A 183 18.14 13.46 -5.83
N SER A 184 18.90 13.77 -6.88
CA SER A 184 20.36 13.70 -6.90
C SER A 184 21.00 15.07 -6.70
N PHE A 185 22.34 15.08 -6.58
CA PHE A 185 23.15 16.29 -6.65
C PHE A 185 24.32 16.09 -7.61
N GLY A 186 24.91 17.19 -8.08
CA GLY A 186 26.10 17.19 -8.90
C GLY A 186 27.10 18.23 -8.45
N VAL A 187 28.39 17.93 -8.58
CA VAL A 187 29.50 18.84 -8.24
C VAL A 187 30.40 18.99 -9.47
N PRO A 188 30.67 20.22 -9.93
CA PRO A 188 31.62 20.46 -11.02
C PRO A 188 33.01 19.92 -10.67
N GLY A 189 33.66 19.30 -11.66
CA GLY A 189 35.03 18.81 -11.54
C GLY A 189 36.08 19.86 -11.87
N ASN A 190 37.34 19.42 -11.91
CA ASN A 190 38.50 20.28 -12.10
C ASN A 190 38.75 20.65 -13.57
N TYR A 191 38.16 19.91 -14.51
CA TYR A 191 38.39 20.05 -15.94
C TYR A 191 37.08 20.20 -16.71
N LEU A 192 37.14 20.81 -17.89
CA LEU A 192 36.00 20.95 -18.78
C LEU A 192 35.37 19.58 -19.06
N GLY A 193 34.06 19.48 -18.87
CA GLY A 193 33.29 18.26 -19.08
C GLY A 193 33.29 17.29 -17.89
N GLN A 194 34.03 17.55 -16.81
CA GLN A 194 34.02 16.72 -15.62
C GLN A 194 32.93 17.18 -14.63
N ILE A 195 32.04 16.26 -14.24
CA ILE A 195 31.03 16.45 -13.19
C ILE A 195 30.93 15.14 -12.39
N SER A 196 30.91 15.23 -11.06
CA SER A 196 30.56 14.10 -10.19
C SER A 196 29.11 14.19 -9.77
N HIS A 197 28.45 13.05 -9.60
CA HIS A 197 27.05 12.98 -9.20
C HIS A 197 26.86 12.05 -8.02
N GLY A 198 26.00 12.46 -7.08
CA GLY A 198 25.55 11.63 -5.97
C GLY A 198 24.08 11.25 -6.16
N PHE A 199 23.79 9.96 -6.07
CA PHE A 199 22.44 9.40 -6.21
C PHE A 199 22.02 8.61 -4.98
N ARG A 200 20.71 8.53 -4.78
CA ARG A 200 20.10 7.53 -3.89
C ARG A 200 19.87 6.26 -4.70
N TRP A 201 20.49 5.16 -4.27
CA TRP A 201 20.43 3.88 -4.97
C TRP A 201 19.69 2.86 -4.10
N PRO A 202 18.82 2.01 -4.67
CA PRO A 202 18.23 0.89 -3.96
C PRO A 202 19.29 -0.13 -3.52
N TYR A 203 18.92 -0.96 -2.54
CA TYR A 203 19.65 -2.16 -2.16
C TYR A 203 19.27 -3.37 -3.04
N GLY A 204 18.06 -3.37 -3.61
CA GLY A 204 17.52 -4.49 -4.38
C GLY A 204 16.56 -5.32 -3.53
N PRO A 205 16.85 -6.60 -3.24
CA PRO A 205 16.04 -7.39 -2.33
C PRO A 205 16.25 -6.92 -0.88
N VAL A 206 15.15 -6.75 -0.14
CA VAL A 206 15.18 -6.36 1.27
C VAL A 206 14.15 -7.16 2.07
N ALA A 207 14.33 -7.22 3.39
CA ALA A 207 13.37 -7.84 4.29
C ALA A 207 12.89 -6.82 5.33
N ILE A 208 11.62 -6.90 5.70
CA ILE A 208 10.98 -6.04 6.72
C ILE A 208 10.33 -6.96 7.74
N VAL A 209 10.71 -6.83 9.01
CA VAL A 209 10.13 -7.58 10.13
C VAL A 209 9.55 -6.61 11.15
N THR A 210 8.25 -6.70 11.44
CA THR A 210 7.58 -5.74 12.34
C THR A 210 6.89 -6.41 13.53
N PRO A 211 6.91 -5.77 14.72
CA PRO A 211 6.31 -6.31 15.93
C PRO A 211 4.78 -6.14 15.96
N PHE A 212 4.17 -6.60 17.06
CA PHE A 212 2.72 -6.66 17.21
C PHE A 212 2.02 -5.32 17.54
N ASN A 213 2.74 -4.35 18.12
CA ASN A 213 2.12 -3.22 18.82
C ASN A 213 1.56 -2.13 17.90
N PHE A 214 2.04 -2.01 16.67
CA PHE A 214 1.51 -1.13 15.62
C PHE A 214 1.41 -1.90 14.31
N PRO A 215 0.35 -2.71 14.15
CA PRO A 215 0.22 -3.68 13.07
C PRO A 215 -0.10 -3.06 11.69
N LEU A 216 -0.39 -1.76 11.62
CA LEU A 216 -0.60 -1.02 10.39
C LEU A 216 0.52 -0.02 10.14
N GLU A 217 0.78 0.87 11.10
CA GLU A 217 1.67 2.02 10.87
C GLU A 217 3.11 1.61 10.58
N ILE A 218 3.71 0.79 11.44
CA ILE A 218 5.11 0.35 11.25
C ILE A 218 5.27 -0.40 9.92
N PRO A 219 4.49 -1.45 9.60
CA PRO A 219 4.72 -2.20 8.37
C PRO A 219 4.42 -1.39 7.11
N VAL A 220 3.37 -0.55 7.08
CA VAL A 220 3.08 0.26 5.88
C VAL A 220 4.17 1.31 5.62
N LEU A 221 4.60 2.04 6.65
CA LEU A 221 5.62 3.09 6.49
C LEU A 221 6.94 2.50 5.97
N GLN A 222 7.36 1.35 6.49
CA GLN A 222 8.57 0.67 6.04
C GLN A 222 8.41 0.06 4.65
N LEU A 223 7.29 -0.63 4.39
CA LEU A 223 6.98 -1.23 3.09
C LEU A 223 7.02 -0.20 1.97
N MET A 224 6.28 0.88 2.14
CA MET A 224 6.20 1.94 1.13
C MET A 224 7.54 2.64 0.98
N GLY A 225 8.28 2.89 2.07
CA GLY A 225 9.64 3.45 2.00
C GLY A 225 10.61 2.58 1.19
N ALA A 226 10.58 1.26 1.39
CA ALA A 226 11.39 0.32 0.62
C ALA A 226 11.03 0.35 -0.87
N LEU A 227 9.73 0.29 -1.20
CA LEU A 227 9.22 0.34 -2.57
C LEU A 227 9.54 1.67 -3.25
N TYR A 228 9.32 2.81 -2.59
CA TYR A 228 9.63 4.14 -3.09
C TYR A 228 11.07 4.25 -3.57
N MET A 229 12.01 3.69 -2.82
CA MET A 229 13.43 3.72 -3.15
C MET A 229 13.86 2.69 -4.19
N GLY A 230 12.95 1.83 -4.68
CA GLY A 230 13.21 0.87 -5.74
C GLY A 230 13.57 -0.54 -5.27
N ASN A 231 13.35 -0.87 -4.00
CA ASN A 231 13.61 -2.21 -3.47
C ASN A 231 12.42 -3.15 -3.71
N LYS A 232 12.67 -4.46 -3.61
CA LYS A 232 11.65 -5.50 -3.51
C LYS A 232 11.65 -6.07 -2.08
N PRO A 233 10.69 -5.68 -1.23
CA PRO A 233 10.60 -6.18 0.14
C PRO A 233 9.89 -7.53 0.24
N VAL A 234 10.41 -8.41 1.11
CA VAL A 234 9.61 -9.45 1.77
C VAL A 234 9.20 -8.93 3.15
N LEU A 235 7.89 -8.85 3.39
CA LEU A 235 7.32 -8.32 4.62
C LEU A 235 6.83 -9.45 5.52
N LYS A 236 7.32 -9.47 6.75
CA LYS A 236 6.83 -10.29 7.86
C LYS A 236 6.31 -9.40 8.98
N VAL A 237 5.05 -9.57 9.34
CA VAL A 237 4.46 -8.98 10.55
C VAL A 237 4.32 -10.08 11.60
N ASP A 238 4.33 -9.74 12.90
CA ASP A 238 4.01 -10.72 13.96
C ASP A 238 2.67 -11.42 13.64
N SER A 239 2.68 -12.75 13.65
CA SER A 239 1.53 -13.58 13.26
C SER A 239 0.27 -13.27 14.06
N LYS A 240 0.38 -12.75 15.30
CA LYS A 240 -0.77 -12.36 16.11
C LYS A 240 -1.60 -11.23 15.50
N VAL A 241 -0.99 -10.40 14.67
CA VAL A 241 -1.60 -9.15 14.17
C VAL A 241 -1.50 -8.98 12.65
N CYS A 242 -0.84 -9.92 11.96
CA CYS A 242 -0.56 -9.89 10.53
C CYS A 242 -1.80 -9.71 9.62
N ILE A 243 -3.00 -10.09 10.11
CA ILE A 243 -4.27 -9.90 9.41
C ILE A 243 -4.51 -8.44 9.00
N VAL A 244 -4.07 -7.47 9.82
CA VAL A 244 -4.22 -6.04 9.52
C VAL A 244 -3.43 -5.70 8.25
N MET A 245 -2.19 -6.17 8.17
CA MET A 245 -1.32 -5.91 7.03
C MET A 245 -1.75 -6.67 5.78
N GLU A 246 -2.31 -7.89 5.91
CA GLU A 246 -2.90 -8.60 4.78
C GLU A 246 -4.02 -7.78 4.12
N GLN A 247 -4.97 -7.27 4.93
CA GLN A 247 -6.06 -6.44 4.40
C GLN A 247 -5.54 -5.13 3.80
N MET A 248 -4.49 -4.54 4.38
CA MET A 248 -3.84 -3.36 3.84
C MET A 248 -3.13 -3.62 2.50
N LEU A 249 -2.47 -4.77 2.34
CA LEU A 249 -1.88 -5.17 1.07
C LEU A 249 -2.96 -5.33 0.00
N ARG A 250 -4.09 -5.94 0.32
CA ARG A 250 -5.24 -6.03 -0.61
C ARG A 250 -5.72 -4.65 -1.04
N LEU A 251 -5.86 -3.70 -0.11
CA LEU A 251 -6.19 -2.31 -0.42
C LEU A 251 -5.13 -1.67 -1.32
N LEU A 252 -3.84 -1.88 -1.05
CA LEU A 252 -2.75 -1.34 -1.88
C LEU A 252 -2.78 -1.93 -3.30
N HIS A 253 -3.07 -3.22 -3.45
CA HIS A 253 -3.23 -3.86 -4.77
C HIS A 253 -4.42 -3.29 -5.53
N ASP A 254 -5.57 -3.07 -4.87
CA ASP A 254 -6.72 -2.38 -5.47
C ASP A 254 -6.39 -0.93 -5.87
N CYS A 255 -5.47 -0.28 -5.14
CA CYS A 255 -4.95 1.05 -5.49
C CYS A 255 -3.93 1.02 -6.64
N GLY A 256 -3.48 -0.16 -7.07
CA GLY A 256 -2.60 -0.37 -8.22
C GLY A 256 -1.17 -0.81 -7.88
N LEU A 257 -0.87 -1.16 -6.62
CA LEU A 257 0.42 -1.78 -6.28
C LEU A 257 0.58 -3.11 -7.02
N PRO A 258 1.62 -3.31 -7.85
CA PRO A 258 1.85 -4.59 -8.51
C PRO A 258 2.03 -5.71 -7.50
N LEU A 259 1.34 -6.83 -7.72
CA LEU A 259 1.38 -8.00 -6.85
C LEU A 259 2.79 -8.60 -6.71
N GLU A 260 3.67 -8.41 -7.70
CA GLU A 260 5.04 -8.94 -7.70
C GLU A 260 6.07 -8.04 -7.02
N ASP A 261 5.69 -6.81 -6.67
CA ASP A 261 6.61 -5.83 -6.07
C ASP A 261 6.89 -6.12 -4.59
N VAL A 262 6.06 -6.94 -3.93
CA VAL A 262 6.17 -7.31 -2.51
C VAL A 262 5.77 -8.76 -2.31
N ASP A 263 6.48 -9.46 -1.44
CA ASP A 263 6.01 -10.72 -0.87
C ASP A 263 5.60 -10.52 0.60
N PHE A 264 4.59 -11.24 1.05
CA PHE A 264 4.08 -11.23 2.42
C PHE A 264 4.19 -12.63 3.01
N LEU A 265 5.02 -12.76 4.05
CA LEU A 265 5.38 -14.02 4.66
C LEU A 265 4.90 -14.05 6.12
N ASN A 266 4.02 -14.99 6.43
CA ASN A 266 3.72 -15.38 7.80
C ASN A 266 4.57 -16.60 8.16
N SER A 267 5.41 -16.46 9.18
CA SER A 267 6.30 -17.50 9.66
C SER A 267 6.66 -17.27 11.12
N ASP A 268 7.27 -18.27 11.75
CA ASP A 268 7.96 -18.10 13.01
C ASP A 268 9.30 -17.36 12.81
N GLY A 269 10.03 -17.16 13.91
CA GLY A 269 11.33 -16.50 13.90
C GLY A 269 12.43 -17.35 13.23
N GLU A 270 12.39 -18.66 13.40
CA GLU A 270 13.42 -19.58 12.87
C GLU A 270 13.34 -19.65 11.34
N THR A 271 12.14 -19.82 10.79
CA THR A 271 11.89 -19.85 9.35
C THR A 271 12.22 -18.50 8.71
N MET A 272 11.88 -17.38 9.36
CA MET A 272 12.27 -16.05 8.87
C MET A 272 13.80 -15.89 8.85
N ASN A 273 14.48 -16.34 9.91
CA ASN A 273 15.94 -16.28 9.96
C ASN A 273 16.58 -17.12 8.84
N LYS A 274 16.02 -18.30 8.55
CA LYS A 274 16.45 -19.13 7.42
C LYS A 274 16.32 -18.39 6.08
N LEU A 275 15.19 -17.70 5.85
CA LEU A 275 14.99 -16.87 4.65
C LEU A 275 16.10 -15.82 4.52
N LEU A 276 16.41 -15.12 5.62
CA LEU A 276 17.43 -14.06 5.62
C LEU A 276 18.82 -14.60 5.29
N LEU A 277 19.16 -15.81 5.76
CA LEU A 277 20.44 -16.45 5.45
C LEU A 277 20.51 -16.87 3.99
N GLU A 278 19.45 -17.50 3.46
CA GLU A 278 19.41 -18.00 2.07
C GLU A 278 19.32 -16.86 1.05
N GLY A 279 18.56 -15.80 1.35
CA GLY A 279 18.41 -14.61 0.50
C GLY A 279 19.64 -13.71 0.44
N ASN A 280 20.58 -13.83 1.38
CA ASN A 280 21.81 -13.02 1.41
C ASN A 280 22.88 -13.49 0.39
N HIS A 281 22.67 -14.64 -0.26
CA HIS A 281 23.59 -15.21 -1.24
C HIS A 281 23.32 -14.78 -2.70
N ALA A 282 22.44 -13.79 -2.93
CA ALA A 282 22.15 -13.20 -4.25
C ALA A 282 22.86 -11.87 -4.52
#